data_AF-A0A924WUY9-F1
#
_entry.id   AF-A0A924WUY9-F1
#
_cell.length_a   1.000
_cell.length_b   1.000
_cell.length_c   1.000
_cell.angle_alpha   90.00
_cell.angle_beta   90.00
_cell.angle_gamma   90.00
#
_symmetry.space_group_name_H-M   'P 1'
#
loop_
_entity.id
_entity.type
_entity.pdbx_description
1 polymer ?
#
loop_
_entity_poly.entity_id
_entity_poly.type
_entity_poly.pdbx_seq_one_letter_code
_entity_poly.pdbx_strand_id
1 'polypeptide(L)' 'QLIALYEHKIFVQGIIWNINSFDQWGVELGKQLANVILPELESAGDVGSHDASTNGLINHFKSRRE' A
#
# COMPACT_ATOMS: atom_id res chain seq x y z
N GLN A 1 -19.06 14.28 21.87
CA GLN A 1 -20.24 14.60 21.05
C GLN A 1 -19.87 14.95 19.60
N LEU A 2 -18.88 15.82 19.33
CA LEU A 2 -18.48 16.15 17.95
C LEU A 2 -17.95 14.96 17.11
N ILE A 3 -17.18 14.05 17.71
CA ILE A 3 -16.68 12.84 17.01
C ILE A 3 -17.85 11.99 16.49
N ALA A 4 -18.80 11.66 17.37
CA ALA A 4 -20.00 10.90 17.00
C ALA A 4 -20.85 11.57 15.91
N LEU A 5 -20.93 12.90 15.91
CA LEU A 5 -21.58 13.65 14.82
C LEU A 5 -20.89 13.38 13.47
N TYR A 6 -19.56 13.37 13.42
CA TYR A 6 -18.81 13.09 12.19
C TYR A 6 -18.86 11.61 11.79
N GLU A 7 -18.83 10.69 12.75
CA GLU A 7 -19.02 9.25 12.48
C GLU A 7 -20.37 9.00 11.79
N HIS A 8 -21.45 9.59 12.30
CA HIS A 8 -22.77 9.48 11.68
C HIS A 8 -22.87 10.21 10.34
N LYS A 9 -22.19 11.36 10.17
CA LYS A 9 -22.08 12.03 8.86
C LYS A 9 -21.46 11.11 7.81
N ILE A 10 -20.32 10.48 8.14
CA ILE A 10 -19.61 9.54 7.25
C ILE A 10 -20.46 8.30 6.97
N PHE A 11 -21.15 7.76 7.98
CA PHE A 11 -22.07 6.64 7.83
C PHE A 11 -23.19 6.95 6.83
N VAL A 12 -23.89 8.08 6.98
CA VAL A 12 -24.98 8.47 6.07
C VAL A 12 -24.48 8.63 4.63
N GLN A 13 -23.30 9.23 4.45
CA GLN A 13 -22.67 9.34 3.12
C GLN A 13 -22.39 7.97 2.48
N GLY A 14 -21.87 7.01 3.26
CA GLY A 14 -21.64 5.64 2.78
C GLY A 14 -22.91 4.94 2.30
N ILE A 15 -24.01 5.10 3.05
CA ILE A 15 -25.31 4.55 2.67
C ILE A 15 -25.82 5.16 1.37
N ILE A 16 -25.72 6.49 1.20
CA ILE A 16 -26.13 7.18 -0.04
C ILE A 16 -25.33 6.68 -1.25
N TRP A 17 -24.02 6.47 -1.09
CA TRP A 17 -23.16 5.96 -2.16
C TRP A 17 -23.22 4.44 -2.35
N ASN A 18 -23.99 3.73 -1.52
CA ASN A 18 -24.08 2.28 -1.53
C ASN A 18 -22.70 1.60 -1.45
N ILE A 19 -21.83 2.13 -0.58
CA ILE A 19 -20.50 1.58 -0.26
C ILE A 19 -20.44 1.17 1.20
N ASN A 20 -19.52 0.26 1.53
CA ASN A 20 -19.29 -0.15 2.90
C ASN A 20 -18.27 0.77 3.59
N SER A 21 -18.72 1.64 4.48
CA SER A 21 -17.84 2.55 5.23
C SER A 21 -16.97 1.87 6.30
N PHE A 22 -17.13 0.56 6.50
CA PHE A 22 -16.50 -0.18 7.59
C PHE A 22 -15.50 -1.24 7.11
N ASP A 23 -15.27 -1.36 5.79
CA ASP A 23 -14.20 -2.20 5.27
C ASP A 23 -12.99 -1.39 4.77
N GLN A 24 -11.89 -2.10 4.52
CA GLN A 24 -10.61 -1.51 4.15
C GLN A 24 -9.80 -2.42 3.21
N TRP A 25 -10.44 -3.10 2.26
CA TRP A 25 -9.75 -4.05 1.36
C TRP A 25 -8.59 -3.42 0.57
N GLY A 26 -8.69 -2.12 0.27
CA GLY A 26 -7.68 -1.39 -0.52
C GLY A 26 -6.27 -1.33 0.11
N VAL A 27 -6.10 -1.71 1.38
CA VAL A 27 -4.78 -1.70 2.04
C VAL A 27 -3.99 -2.98 1.80
N GLU A 28 -4.65 -4.07 1.40
CA GLU A 28 -4.05 -5.41 1.46
C GLU A 28 -3.00 -5.66 0.37
N LEU A 29 -3.24 -5.19 -0.85
CA LEU A 29 -2.28 -5.37 -1.94
C LEU A 29 -0.93 -4.69 -1.64
N GLY A 30 -0.97 -3.46 -1.09
CA GLY A 30 0.25 -2.76 -0.70
C GLY A 30 1.05 -3.50 0.38
N LYS A 31 0.37 -4.07 1.38
CA LYS A 31 1.02 -4.90 2.40
C LYS A 31 1.66 -6.16 1.79
N GLN A 32 0.96 -6.83 0.88
CA GLN A 32 1.48 -8.02 0.20
C GLN A 32 2.74 -7.69 -0.63
N LEU A 33 2.68 -6.63 -1.45
CA LEU A 33 3.82 -6.20 -2.26
C LEU A 33 5.02 -5.79 -1.38
N ALA A 34 4.79 -5.04 -0.30
CA ALA A 34 5.84 -4.64 0.61
C ALA A 34 6.54 -5.84 1.28
N ASN A 35 5.79 -6.88 1.67
CA ASN A 35 6.36 -8.10 2.25
C ASN A 35 7.26 -8.87 1.26
N VAL A 36 6.99 -8.77 -0.04
CA VAL A 36 7.82 -9.37 -1.09
C VAL A 36 9.07 -8.52 -1.37
N ILE A 37 8.90 -7.20 -1.45
CA ILE A 37 9.99 -6.27 -1.80
C ILE A 37 11.00 -6.12 -0.65
N LEU A 38 10.56 -6.16 0.62
CA LEU A 38 11.44 -5.96 1.78
C LEU A 38 12.70 -6.86 1.78
N PRO A 39 12.62 -8.20 1.64
CA PRO A 39 13.81 -9.05 1.57
C PRO A 39 14.66 -8.79 0.32
N GLU A 40 14.05 -8.36 -0.79
CA GLU A 40 14.78 -8.03 -2.01
C GLU A 40 15.62 -6.75 -1.85
N LEU A 41 15.25 -5.82 -0.97
CA LEU A 41 16.08 -4.64 -0.65
C LEU A 41 17.31 -5.01 0.19
N GLU A 42 17.24 -6.10 0.94
CA GLU A 42 18.33 -6.57 1.81
C GLU A 42 19.28 -7.54 1.09
N SER A 43 18.79 -8.25 0.08
CA SER A 43 19.59 -9.21 -0.68
C SER A 43 20.65 -8.52 -1.54
N ALA A 44 21.79 -9.19 -1.72
CA ALA A 44 22.83 -8.75 -2.66
C ALA A 44 22.41 -9.02 -4.12
N GLY A 45 22.86 -8.16 -5.03
CA GLY A 45 22.63 -8.29 -6.47
C GLY A 45 21.35 -7.62 -6.98
N ASP A 46 21.22 -7.60 -8.30
CA ASP A 46 20.11 -6.96 -9.00
C ASP A 46 18.81 -7.80 -8.95
N VAL A 47 17.68 -7.10 -8.96
CA VAL A 47 16.32 -7.65 -8.94
C VAL A 47 15.70 -7.56 -10.34
N GLY A 48 15.00 -8.64 -10.73
CA GLY A 48 14.33 -8.78 -12.03
C GLY A 48 12.94 -9.43 -11.95
N SER A 49 12.38 -9.56 -10.74
CA SER A 49 11.13 -10.28 -10.45
C SER A 49 9.86 -9.47 -10.70
N HIS A 50 9.96 -8.15 -10.88
CA HIS A 50 8.82 -7.24 -11.02
C HIS A 50 8.75 -6.59 -12.40
N ASP A 51 7.84 -5.63 -12.58
CA ASP A 51 7.84 -4.76 -13.74
C ASP A 51 9.14 -3.91 -13.82
N ALA A 52 9.40 -3.38 -15.01
CA ALA A 52 10.64 -2.67 -15.30
C ALA A 52 10.85 -1.42 -14.41
N SER A 53 9.79 -0.72 -14.02
CA SER A 53 9.89 0.45 -13.13
C SER A 53 10.30 0.02 -11.73
N THR A 54 9.65 -1.00 -11.18
CA THR A 54 9.94 -1.51 -9.83
C THR A 54 11.36 -2.08 -9.75
N ASN A 55 11.78 -2.92 -10.70
CA ASN A 55 13.15 -3.44 -10.75
C ASN A 55 14.18 -2.31 -10.87
N GLY A 56 13.95 -1.35 -11.77
CA GLY A 56 14.85 -0.21 -11.97
C GLY A 56 15.05 0.61 -10.70
N LEU A 57 13.98 0.89 -9.96
CA LEU A 57 14.05 1.65 -8.71
C LEU A 57 14.75 0.87 -7.60
N ILE A 58 14.49 -0.44 -7.47
CA ILE A 58 15.17 -1.29 -6.48
C ILE A 58 16.68 -1.33 -6.74
N ASN A 59 17.10 -1.58 -7.99
CA ASN A 59 18.52 -1.69 -8.33
C ASN A 59 19.23 -0.34 -8.19
N HIS A 60 18.56 0.75 -8.59
CA HIS A 60 19.06 2.10 -8.36
C HIS A 60 19.26 2.41 -6.87
N PHE A 61 18.30 2.04 -6.02
CA PHE A 61 18.42 2.16 -4.57
C PHE A 61 19.63 1.37 -4.02
N LYS A 62 19.79 0.09 -4.43
CA LYS A 62 20.90 -0.75 -4.01
C LYS A 62 22.26 -0.14 -4.39
N SER A 63 22.41 0.31 -5.63
CA SER A 63 23.66 0.91 -6.14
C SER A 63 24.11 2.18 -5.40
N ARG A 64 23.20 2.86 -4.70
CA ARG A 64 23.49 4.08 -3.92
C ARG A 64 23.68 3.81 -2.42
N ARG A 65 23.34 2.62 -1.96
CA ARG A 65 23.48 2.21 -0.57
C ARG A 65 24.87 1.61 -0.30
N GLU A 66 25.47 1.03 -1.34
CA GLU A 66 26.91 0.68 -1.41
C GLU A 66 27.78 1.93 -1.56
#